data_AF-A0AB33Z1M0-F1
#
_entry.id   AF-A0AB33Z1M0-F1
#
_cell.length_a   1.000
_cell.length_b   1.000
_cell.length_c   1.000
_cell.angle_alpha   90.00
_cell.angle_beta   90.00
_cell.angle_gamma   90.00
#
_symmetry.space_group_name_H-M   'P 1'
#
loop_
_entity.id
_entity.type
_entity.pdbx_description
1 polymer ?
#
loop_
_entity_poly.entity_id
_entity_poly.type
_entity_poly.pdbx_seq_one_letter_code
_entity_poly.pdbx_strand_id
1 'polypeptide(L)'
;MKDPAIAGFFFAQILRNMVLWLHSTVIKEQGMKRSIILITIFLAGFVQADVYKYINKQGKTAYSDTPVKGAEKVIVPPIMTYEAPNIPTKKIVTSEERKELTEANIPYDHISIISPIEQGTVRSNQGIVNVTYDLQPALQEEDTVELLLDGVVQEGFNLEGVERGAHVVQVQVIDKNGEVKITSPSVTFYLQRSTAS
;
A
#
# COMPACT_ATOMS: atom_id res chain seq x y z
N MET A 1 -83.43 32.78 11.66
CA MET A 1 -82.47 33.85 11.29
C MET A 1 -81.11 33.39 11.82
N LYS A 2 -80.19 32.99 10.91
CA LYS A 2 -78.79 32.53 11.10
C LYS A 2 -78.47 31.56 12.26
N ASP A 3 -78.24 30.29 11.91
CA ASP A 3 -77.67 29.27 12.80
C ASP A 3 -76.19 29.57 13.14
N PRO A 4 -75.81 29.61 14.43
CA PRO A 4 -74.44 29.92 14.86
C PRO A 4 -73.45 28.75 14.61
N ALA A 5 -73.94 27.57 14.25
CA ALA A 5 -73.11 26.39 13.98
C ALA A 5 -72.27 26.52 12.70
N ILE A 6 -72.74 27.29 11.71
CA ILE A 6 -72.08 27.38 10.40
C ILE A 6 -70.83 28.28 10.48
N ALA A 7 -70.83 29.32 11.32
CA ALA A 7 -69.69 30.24 11.46
C ALA A 7 -68.44 29.59 12.08
N GLY A 8 -68.63 28.66 13.03
CA GLY A 8 -67.51 27.92 13.64
C GLY A 8 -66.82 26.96 12.68
N PHE A 9 -67.59 26.33 11.78
CA PHE A 9 -67.05 25.40 10.77
C PHE A 9 -66.18 26.12 9.72
N PHE A 10 -66.57 27.31 9.26
CA PHE A 10 -65.77 28.07 8.31
C PHE A 10 -64.46 28.59 8.93
N PHE A 11 -64.46 29.01 10.20
CA PHE A 11 -63.25 29.48 10.88
C PHE A 11 -62.26 28.33 11.15
N ALA A 12 -62.76 27.14 11.52
CA ALA A 12 -61.94 25.94 11.70
C ALA A 12 -61.34 25.42 10.38
N GLN A 13 -62.07 25.53 9.27
CA GLN A 13 -61.58 25.13 7.94
C GLN A 13 -60.48 26.07 7.42
N ILE A 14 -60.58 27.38 7.68
CA ILE A 14 -59.58 28.37 7.29
C ILE A 14 -58.27 28.19 8.08
N LEU A 15 -58.35 27.98 9.40
CA LEU A 15 -57.18 27.69 10.24
C LEU A 15 -56.49 26.38 9.83
N ARG A 16 -57.26 25.35 9.49
CA ARG A 16 -56.74 24.05 9.05
C ARG A 16 -56.05 24.13 7.68
N ASN A 17 -56.59 24.92 6.75
CA ASN A 17 -55.94 25.16 5.45
C ASN A 17 -54.71 26.07 5.55
N MET A 18 -54.67 27.00 6.50
CA MET A 18 -53.50 27.87 6.74
C MET A 18 -52.32 27.11 7.36
N VAL A 19 -52.59 26.15 8.27
CA VAL A 19 -51.56 25.26 8.84
C VAL A 19 -51.03 24.26 7.80
N LEU A 20 -51.90 23.71 6.94
CA LEU A 20 -51.48 22.85 5.83
C LEU A 20 -50.67 23.63 4.77
N TRP A 21 -50.99 24.91 4.54
CA TRP A 21 -50.22 25.78 3.67
C TRP A 21 -48.84 26.12 4.27
N LEU A 22 -48.73 26.44 5.57
CA LEU A 22 -47.44 26.70 6.23
C LEU A 22 -46.53 25.45 6.28
N HIS A 23 -47.07 24.25 6.52
CA HIS A 23 -46.27 23.02 6.50
C HIS A 23 -45.77 22.66 5.08
N SER A 24 -46.56 22.91 4.04
CA SER A 24 -46.16 22.58 2.65
C SER A 24 -44.98 23.44 2.17
N THR A 25 -44.92 24.72 2.55
CA THR A 25 -43.85 25.64 2.12
C THR A 25 -42.52 25.36 2.83
N VAL A 26 -42.54 25.00 4.12
CA VAL A 26 -41.32 24.73 4.91
C VAL A 26 -40.69 23.38 4.55
N ILE A 27 -41.48 22.36 4.18
CA ILE A 27 -40.98 21.02 3.82
C ILE A 27 -40.26 21.04 2.45
N LYS A 28 -40.70 21.88 1.51
CA LYS A 28 -40.12 21.97 0.16
C LYS A 28 -38.70 22.56 0.17
N GLU A 29 -38.42 23.54 1.04
CA GLU A 29 -37.08 24.11 1.18
C GLU A 29 -36.10 23.21 1.94
N GLN A 30 -36.57 22.47 2.94
CA GLN A 30 -35.72 21.58 3.75
C GLN A 30 -35.29 20.33 2.96
N GLY A 31 -36.14 19.81 2.08
CA GLY A 31 -35.78 18.73 1.16
C GLY A 31 -34.75 19.17 0.10
N MET A 32 -34.91 20.37 -0.47
CA MET A 32 -33.99 20.89 -1.48
C MET A 32 -32.60 21.18 -0.89
N LYS A 33 -32.50 21.71 0.33
CA LYS A 33 -31.22 21.93 1.04
C LYS A 33 -30.51 20.63 1.40
N ARG A 34 -31.26 19.59 1.83
CA ARG A 34 -30.71 18.25 2.11
C ARG A 34 -30.25 17.52 0.86
N SER A 35 -31.01 17.61 -0.24
CA SER A 35 -30.57 17.07 -1.54
C SER A 35 -29.35 17.80 -2.09
N ILE A 36 -29.26 19.13 -1.94
CA ILE A 36 -28.06 19.89 -2.33
C ILE A 36 -26.85 19.47 -1.50
N ILE A 37 -27.00 19.33 -0.17
CA ILE A 37 -25.91 18.85 0.70
C ILE A 37 -25.46 17.42 0.33
N LEU A 38 -26.40 16.50 0.05
CA LEU A 38 -26.07 15.12 -0.33
C LEU A 38 -25.40 15.03 -1.71
N ILE A 39 -25.82 15.85 -2.68
CA ILE A 39 -25.18 15.93 -4.01
C ILE A 39 -23.78 16.56 -3.90
N THR A 40 -23.59 17.53 -3.01
CA THR A 40 -22.28 18.19 -2.79
C THR A 40 -21.28 17.24 -2.13
N ILE A 41 -21.74 16.36 -1.22
CA ILE A 41 -20.90 15.32 -0.60
C ILE A 41 -20.54 14.22 -1.61
N PHE A 42 -21.46 13.83 -2.50
CA PHE A 42 -21.19 12.80 -3.51
C PHE A 42 -20.18 13.24 -4.58
N LEU A 43 -20.06 14.55 -4.84
CA LEU A 43 -19.06 15.10 -5.77
C LEU A 43 -17.64 15.22 -5.18
N ALA A 44 -17.45 15.03 -3.88
CA ALA A 44 -16.19 15.32 -3.19
C ALA A 44 -15.17 14.16 -3.18
N GLY A 45 -15.43 13.05 -3.88
CA GLY A 45 -14.62 11.84 -3.75
C GLY A 45 -13.98 11.37 -5.05
N PHE A 46 -12.95 12.05 -5.55
CA PHE A 46 -11.93 11.44 -6.41
C PHE A 46 -10.60 12.20 -6.24
N VAL A 47 -9.81 11.78 -5.24
CA VAL A 47 -8.37 12.07 -5.19
C VAL A 47 -7.68 10.76 -5.55
N GLN A 48 -7.18 10.64 -6.78
CA GLN A 48 -6.23 9.60 -7.16
C GLN A 48 -4.84 10.13 -6.85
N ALA A 49 -4.14 9.47 -5.92
CA ALA A 49 -2.73 9.72 -5.65
C ALA A 49 -1.91 8.75 -6.49
N ASP A 50 -1.21 9.28 -7.49
CA ASP A 50 -0.26 8.50 -8.30
C ASP A 50 1.06 8.37 -7.55
N VAL A 51 1.54 7.14 -7.34
CA VAL A 51 2.82 6.84 -6.68
C VAL A 51 3.88 6.53 -7.74
N TYR A 52 4.94 7.34 -7.81
CA TYR A 52 6.00 7.18 -8.81
C TYR A 52 7.25 6.51 -8.20
N LYS A 53 7.69 5.42 -8.83
CA LYS A 53 8.89 4.65 -8.48
C LYS A 53 10.04 5.05 -9.39
N TYR A 54 11.21 5.39 -8.84
CA TYR A 54 12.43 5.53 -9.64
C TYR A 54 13.64 4.86 -8.97
N ILE A 55 14.62 4.48 -9.80
CA ILE A 55 15.86 3.86 -9.34
C ILE A 55 16.91 4.95 -9.21
N ASN A 56 17.49 5.10 -8.01
CA ASN A 56 18.55 6.07 -7.77
C ASN A 56 19.91 5.58 -8.31
N LYS A 57 20.90 6.48 -8.35
CA LYS A 57 22.25 6.18 -8.88
C LYS A 57 23.05 5.16 -8.05
N GLN A 58 22.49 4.62 -6.96
CA GLN A 58 23.05 3.50 -6.19
C GLN A 58 22.29 2.18 -6.39
N GLY A 59 21.37 2.11 -7.36
CA GLY A 59 20.61 0.89 -7.68
C GLY A 59 19.52 0.54 -6.66
N LYS A 60 19.15 1.47 -5.76
CA LYS A 60 18.04 1.29 -4.81
C LYS A 60 16.78 2.02 -5.26
N THR A 61 15.63 1.40 -5.00
CA THR A 61 14.31 1.95 -5.29
C THR A 61 13.97 3.09 -4.32
N ALA A 62 13.57 4.25 -4.83
CA ALA A 62 13.09 5.39 -4.05
C ALA A 62 11.75 5.94 -4.62
N TYR A 63 10.94 6.56 -3.76
CA TYR A 63 9.61 7.11 -4.07
C TYR A 63 9.57 8.62 -3.75
N SER A 64 8.93 9.45 -4.58
CA SER A 64 8.87 10.92 -4.36
C SER A 64 7.66 11.57 -5.05
N ASP A 65 7.02 12.54 -4.37
CA ASP A 65 5.77 13.22 -4.78
C ASP A 65 5.95 14.65 -5.34
N THR A 66 7.11 15.01 -5.89
CA THR A 66 7.30 16.36 -6.50
C THR A 66 8.06 16.34 -7.84
N PRO A 67 7.63 17.14 -8.84
CA PRO A 67 8.31 17.28 -10.12
C PRO A 67 9.49 18.27 -10.00
N VAL A 68 10.68 17.88 -10.48
CA VAL A 68 11.83 18.79 -10.54
C VAL A 68 11.98 19.36 -11.95
N LYS A 69 11.79 20.68 -12.07
CA LYS A 69 12.16 21.49 -13.25
C LYS A 69 13.66 21.82 -13.21
N GLY A 70 14.32 21.78 -14.36
CA GLY A 70 15.65 22.40 -14.56
C GLY A 70 16.73 21.44 -15.04
N ALA A 71 16.57 20.92 -16.25
CA ALA A 71 17.68 20.24 -16.92
C ALA A 71 18.75 21.28 -17.29
N GLU A 72 20.00 21.04 -16.88
CA GLU A 72 21.16 21.69 -17.47
C GLU A 72 22.17 20.63 -17.93
N LYS A 73 22.62 20.79 -19.18
CA LYS A 73 23.44 19.83 -19.92
C LYS A 73 24.89 19.97 -19.47
N VAL A 74 25.44 18.97 -18.78
CA VAL A 74 26.87 18.96 -18.45
C VAL A 74 27.61 18.09 -19.46
N ILE A 75 28.51 18.72 -20.21
CA ILE A 75 29.46 18.11 -21.13
C ILE A 75 30.58 17.48 -20.31
N VAL A 76 30.83 16.19 -20.48
CA VAL A 76 31.93 15.50 -19.79
C VAL A 76 33.17 15.50 -20.72
N PRO A 77 34.35 15.92 -20.25
CA PRO A 77 35.59 15.92 -21.03
C PRO A 77 36.08 14.49 -21.36
N PRO A 78 36.92 14.31 -22.41
CA PRO A 78 37.30 12.98 -22.88
C PRO A 78 38.35 12.27 -21.98
N ILE A 79 38.07 10.98 -21.81
CA ILE A 79 38.85 9.75 -21.48
C ILE A 79 40.15 9.80 -20.66
N MET A 80 40.28 8.79 -19.78
CA MET A 80 41.52 8.04 -19.58
C MET A 80 41.21 6.55 -19.83
N THR A 81 41.78 6.00 -20.88
CA THR A 81 41.73 4.57 -21.19
C THR A 81 42.77 3.81 -20.37
N TYR A 82 42.38 2.71 -19.75
CA TYR A 82 43.31 1.68 -19.29
C TYR A 82 43.38 0.61 -20.39
N GLU A 83 44.58 0.27 -20.86
CA GLU A 83 44.78 -0.90 -21.72
C GLU A 83 44.77 -2.16 -20.85
N ALA A 84 43.87 -3.10 -21.16
CA ALA A 84 43.89 -4.43 -20.57
C ALA A 84 44.95 -5.30 -21.28
N PRO A 85 45.66 -6.20 -20.57
CA PRO A 85 46.64 -7.10 -21.18
C PRO A 85 45.99 -7.99 -22.25
N ASN A 86 46.75 -8.24 -23.32
CA ASN A 86 46.32 -9.04 -24.47
C ASN A 86 46.19 -10.52 -24.08
N ILE A 87 44.95 -11.02 -23.99
CA ILE A 87 44.65 -12.44 -23.77
C ILE A 87 44.25 -13.02 -25.13
N PRO A 88 44.86 -14.14 -25.58
CA PRO A 88 44.62 -14.66 -26.93
C PRO A 88 43.14 -14.99 -27.17
N THR A 89 42.59 -14.39 -28.22
CA THR A 89 41.20 -14.51 -28.67
C THR A 89 40.83 -15.96 -28.97
N LYS A 90 40.09 -16.61 -28.06
CA LYS A 90 39.23 -17.73 -28.44
C LYS A 90 37.99 -17.15 -29.12
N LYS A 91 37.82 -17.44 -30.41
CA LYS A 91 36.58 -17.18 -31.13
C LYS A 91 35.42 -17.79 -30.35
N ILE A 92 34.50 -16.96 -29.87
CA ILE A 92 33.16 -17.40 -29.50
C ILE A 92 32.21 -16.73 -30.50
N VAL A 93 31.42 -17.61 -31.08
CA VAL A 93 30.52 -17.46 -32.21
C VAL A 93 29.36 -16.56 -31.79
N THR A 94 28.98 -15.64 -32.68
CA THR A 94 27.68 -14.95 -32.64
C THR A 94 26.56 -15.97 -32.87
N SER A 95 25.42 -15.75 -32.21
CA SER A 95 24.22 -16.60 -32.12
C SER A 95 24.27 -17.45 -30.84
N GLU A 96 23.28 -17.41 -29.95
CA GLU A 96 21.86 -17.56 -30.23
C GLU A 96 20.99 -16.80 -29.20
N GLU A 97 19.83 -16.36 -29.67
CA GLU A 97 18.59 -16.10 -28.93
C GLU A 97 18.71 -15.94 -27.41
N ARG A 98 18.55 -14.71 -26.93
CA ARG A 98 17.83 -14.50 -25.68
C ARG A 98 16.41 -15.04 -25.92
N LYS A 99 16.23 -16.33 -25.67
CA LYS A 99 14.91 -16.86 -25.36
C LYS A 99 14.41 -16.02 -24.20
N GLU A 100 13.48 -15.11 -24.47
CA GLU A 100 12.42 -14.86 -23.52
C GLU A 100 11.83 -16.24 -23.23
N LEU A 101 12.35 -16.85 -22.17
CA LEU A 101 11.60 -17.81 -21.40
C LEU A 101 10.38 -17.00 -20.98
N THR A 102 9.29 -17.16 -21.71
CA THR A 102 7.96 -16.99 -21.14
C THR A 102 8.04 -17.56 -19.74
N GLU A 103 7.79 -16.75 -18.70
CA GLU A 103 7.79 -17.21 -17.30
C GLU A 103 6.85 -18.40 -17.23
N ALA A 104 7.40 -19.60 -17.41
CA ALA A 104 6.77 -20.81 -16.97
C ALA A 104 6.59 -20.62 -15.47
N ASN A 105 5.40 -20.95 -14.98
CA ASN A 105 5.09 -20.97 -13.55
C ASN A 105 5.95 -22.07 -12.89
N ILE A 106 7.22 -21.77 -12.70
CA ILE A 106 8.21 -22.61 -12.02
C ILE A 106 7.88 -22.56 -10.53
N PRO A 107 7.65 -23.69 -9.87
CA PRO A 107 7.41 -23.72 -8.43
C PRO A 107 8.54 -23.06 -7.64
N TYR A 108 8.22 -22.51 -6.47
CA TYR A 108 9.26 -22.05 -5.55
C TYR A 108 9.94 -23.22 -4.88
N ASP A 109 11.27 -23.23 -4.89
CA ASP A 109 12.07 -24.32 -4.34
C ASP A 109 12.65 -23.96 -2.97
N HIS A 110 12.85 -22.66 -2.70
CA HIS A 110 13.48 -22.21 -1.46
C HIS A 110 12.95 -20.85 -1.00
N ILE A 111 12.68 -20.75 0.31
CA ILE A 111 12.53 -19.47 1.01
C ILE A 111 13.12 -19.60 2.42
N SER A 112 13.92 -18.62 2.84
CA SER A 112 14.49 -18.58 4.19
C SER A 112 14.66 -17.16 4.71
N ILE A 113 14.51 -16.98 6.02
CA ILE A 113 14.75 -15.69 6.68
C ILE A 113 16.24 -15.57 7.00
N ILE A 114 16.86 -14.48 6.55
CA ILE A 114 18.27 -14.12 6.78
C ILE A 114 18.44 -13.33 8.07
N SER A 115 17.51 -12.41 8.35
CA SER A 115 17.47 -11.60 9.56
C SER A 115 16.01 -11.43 10.00
N PRO A 116 15.69 -11.47 11.31
CA PRO A 116 16.58 -11.88 12.41
C PRO A 116 17.07 -13.32 12.24
N ILE A 117 18.18 -13.66 12.89
CA ILE A 117 18.68 -15.04 12.93
C ILE A 117 17.93 -15.84 14.00
N GLU A 118 17.91 -17.17 13.85
CA GLU A 118 17.32 -18.07 14.85
C GLU A 118 17.93 -17.86 16.24
N GLN A 119 17.05 -17.68 17.22
CA GLN A 119 17.34 -17.34 18.61
C GLN A 119 18.15 -16.04 18.79
N GLY A 120 18.22 -15.21 17.76
CA GLY A 120 18.93 -13.94 17.76
C GLY A 120 18.29 -12.92 18.69
N THR A 121 19.09 -11.96 19.16
CA THR A 121 18.60 -10.82 19.94
C THR A 121 18.61 -9.55 19.09
N VAL A 122 17.45 -8.92 18.93
CA VAL A 122 17.30 -7.60 18.31
C VAL A 122 17.17 -6.56 19.42
N ARG A 123 17.93 -5.46 19.33
CA ARG A 123 17.87 -4.36 20.28
C ARG A 123 17.25 -3.14 19.62
N SER A 124 16.07 -2.74 20.10
CA SER A 124 15.39 -1.55 19.58
C SER A 124 14.41 -0.99 20.60
N ASN A 125 14.62 0.26 21.01
CA ASN A 125 13.75 0.94 21.98
C ASN A 125 12.37 1.25 21.41
N GLN A 126 12.28 1.43 20.10
CA GLN A 126 11.05 1.72 19.36
C GLN A 126 10.33 0.45 18.87
N GLY A 127 10.88 -0.74 19.16
CA GLY A 127 10.31 -1.98 18.63
C GLY A 127 10.52 -2.18 17.14
N ILE A 128 11.55 -1.55 16.57
CA ILE A 128 11.88 -1.68 15.15
C ILE A 128 12.63 -2.99 14.91
N VAL A 129 12.12 -3.83 14.01
CA VAL A 129 12.74 -5.09 13.58
C VAL A 129 12.71 -5.17 12.06
N ASN A 130 13.87 -5.29 11.43
CA ASN A 130 13.96 -5.48 9.98
C ASN A 130 14.09 -6.97 9.66
N VAL A 131 13.14 -7.48 8.89
CA VAL A 131 13.12 -8.86 8.41
C VAL A 131 13.65 -8.91 6.97
N THR A 132 14.66 -9.72 6.72
CA THR A 132 15.17 -9.97 5.37
C THR A 132 15.12 -11.46 5.07
N TYR A 133 14.91 -11.81 3.80
CA TYR A 133 14.75 -13.18 3.36
C TYR A 133 15.45 -13.42 2.02
N ASP A 134 15.73 -14.70 1.75
CA ASP A 134 16.14 -15.21 0.44
C ASP A 134 14.98 -16.02 -0.16
N LEU A 135 14.75 -15.89 -1.47
CA LEU A 135 13.69 -16.57 -2.22
C LEU A 135 14.23 -17.02 -3.57
N GLN A 136 14.03 -18.30 -3.90
CA GLN A 136 14.49 -18.89 -5.16
C GLN A 136 13.42 -19.82 -5.77
N PRO A 137 13.13 -19.70 -7.08
CA PRO A 137 13.53 -18.62 -7.99
C PRO A 137 12.99 -17.25 -7.55
N ALA A 138 13.37 -16.19 -8.27
CA ALA A 138 12.86 -14.85 -7.98
C ALA A 138 11.32 -14.82 -8.00
N LEU A 139 10.74 -13.88 -7.23
CA LEU A 139 9.30 -13.69 -7.16
C LEU A 139 8.69 -13.53 -8.57
N GLN A 140 7.69 -14.37 -8.86
CA GLN A 140 6.98 -14.41 -10.13
C GLN A 140 5.94 -13.29 -10.20
N GLU A 141 5.54 -12.92 -11.43
CA GLU A 141 4.46 -11.95 -11.64
C GLU A 141 3.16 -12.41 -10.95
N GLU A 142 2.39 -11.45 -10.43
CA GLU A 142 1.12 -11.66 -9.71
C GLU A 142 1.21 -12.36 -8.33
N ASP A 143 2.38 -12.88 -7.94
CA ASP A 143 2.60 -13.41 -6.59
C ASP A 143 3.01 -12.30 -5.61
N THR A 144 2.72 -12.48 -4.33
CA THR A 144 3.08 -11.56 -3.25
C THR A 144 3.79 -12.28 -2.11
N VAL A 145 4.74 -11.60 -1.45
CA VAL A 145 5.39 -12.11 -0.25
C VAL A 145 4.80 -11.45 0.99
N GLU A 146 4.36 -12.26 1.93
CA GLU A 146 3.81 -11.82 3.22
C GLU A 146 4.74 -12.19 4.37
N LEU A 147 4.89 -11.25 5.32
CA LEU A 147 5.55 -11.48 6.59
C LEU A 147 4.49 -11.76 7.66
N LEU A 148 4.70 -12.79 8.46
CA LEU A 148 3.92 -13.07 9.65
C LEU A 148 4.79 -12.82 10.89
N LEU A 149 4.25 -12.05 11.84
CA LEU A 149 4.78 -11.91 13.20
C LEU A 149 3.80 -12.60 14.15
N ASP A 150 4.25 -13.62 14.87
CA ASP A 150 3.45 -14.42 15.80
C ASP A 150 2.16 -14.97 15.16
N GLY A 151 2.23 -15.31 13.86
CA GLY A 151 1.11 -15.82 13.07
C GLY A 151 0.18 -14.75 12.51
N VAL A 152 0.46 -13.46 12.71
CA VAL A 152 -0.33 -12.35 12.20
C VAL A 152 0.40 -11.68 11.04
N VAL A 153 -0.26 -11.54 9.89
CA VAL A 153 0.28 -10.85 8.71
C VAL A 153 0.62 -9.40 9.04
N GLN A 154 1.78 -8.95 8.59
CA GLN A 154 2.32 -7.61 8.83
C GLN A 154 2.43 -6.82 7.53
N GLU A 155 2.32 -5.51 7.65
CA GLU A 155 2.53 -4.61 6.52
C GLU A 155 4.03 -4.39 6.30
N GLY A 156 4.56 -5.07 5.28
CA GLY A 156 5.96 -4.97 4.90
C GLY A 156 6.92 -5.69 5.84
N PHE A 157 8.21 -5.43 5.63
CA PHE A 157 9.31 -6.18 6.27
C PHE A 157 10.08 -5.38 7.32
N ASN A 158 9.68 -4.12 7.56
CA ASN A 158 10.17 -3.31 8.65
C ASN A 158 9.06 -3.22 9.70
N LEU A 159 9.15 -4.07 10.70
CA LEU A 159 8.18 -4.11 11.78
C LEU A 159 8.45 -2.95 12.73
N GLU A 160 7.39 -2.29 13.17
CA GLU A 160 7.44 -1.21 14.14
C GLU A 160 6.59 -1.57 15.36
N GLY A 161 6.97 -1.05 16.54
CA GLY A 161 6.20 -1.27 17.76
C GLY A 161 6.18 -2.71 18.25
N VAL A 162 7.07 -3.60 17.78
CA VAL A 162 7.19 -4.97 18.30
C VAL A 162 7.51 -4.91 19.79
N GLU A 163 6.76 -5.66 20.60
CA GLU A 163 6.92 -5.67 22.04
C GLU A 163 8.21 -6.37 22.48
N ARG A 164 8.66 -6.11 23.71
CA ARG A 164 9.86 -6.78 24.23
C ARG A 164 9.54 -8.25 24.52
N GLY A 165 10.49 -9.14 24.29
CA GLY A 165 10.33 -10.57 24.58
C GLY A 165 10.62 -11.46 23.38
N ALA A 166 10.13 -12.69 23.44
CA ALA A 166 10.28 -13.66 22.36
C ALA A 166 9.17 -13.48 21.31
N HIS A 167 9.55 -13.51 20.05
CA HIS A 167 8.67 -13.38 18.90
C HIS A 167 9.07 -14.39 17.83
N VAL A 168 8.12 -14.77 16.99
CA VAL A 168 8.34 -15.67 15.86
C VAL A 168 8.00 -14.96 14.57
N VAL A 169 8.90 -15.06 13.59
CA VAL A 169 8.64 -14.58 12.23
C VAL A 169 8.64 -15.73 11.23
N GLN A 170 7.77 -15.61 10.23
CA GLN A 170 7.68 -16.48 9.06
C GLN A 170 7.44 -15.63 7.82
N VAL A 171 7.94 -16.08 6.67
CA VAL A 171 7.66 -15.44 5.38
C VAL A 171 6.99 -16.46 4.48
N GLN A 172 5.94 -16.06 3.78
CA GLN A 172 5.25 -16.90 2.81
C GLN A 172 5.07 -16.20 1.49
N VAL A 173 5.05 -16.97 0.40
CA VAL A 173 4.64 -16.48 -0.92
C VAL A 173 3.21 -16.94 -1.18
N ILE A 174 2.35 -16.00 -1.52
CA ILE A 174 0.96 -16.24 -1.91
C ILE A 174 0.76 -15.90 -3.39
N ASP A 175 -0.14 -16.61 -4.05
CA ASP A 175 -0.59 -16.25 -5.39
C ASP A 175 -1.61 -15.10 -5.37
N LYS A 176 -2.02 -14.63 -6.54
CA LYS A 176 -3.07 -13.61 -6.70
C LYS A 176 -4.43 -13.96 -6.09
N ASN A 177 -4.69 -15.22 -5.80
CA ASN A 177 -5.93 -15.71 -5.18
C ASN A 177 -5.78 -15.84 -3.65
N GLY A 178 -4.58 -15.61 -3.09
CA GLY A 178 -4.26 -15.80 -1.68
C GLY A 178 -3.86 -17.23 -1.31
N GLU A 179 -3.61 -18.11 -2.28
CA GLU A 179 -3.14 -19.47 -2.02
C GLU A 179 -1.63 -19.46 -1.71
N VAL A 180 -1.25 -20.12 -0.62
CA VAL A 180 0.15 -20.22 -0.20
C VAL A 180 0.91 -21.18 -1.14
N LYS A 181 1.92 -20.66 -1.83
CA LYS A 181 2.81 -21.43 -2.72
C LYS A 181 4.00 -22.02 -1.98
N ILE A 182 4.56 -21.29 -1.01
CA ILE A 182 5.67 -21.74 -0.15
C ILE A 182 5.69 -20.93 1.14
N THR A 183 6.15 -21.55 2.23
CA THR A 183 6.34 -20.91 3.54
C THR A 183 7.73 -21.23 4.07
N SER A 184 8.40 -20.24 4.66
CA SER A 184 9.70 -20.41 5.30
C SER A 184 9.60 -21.22 6.59
N PRO A 185 10.71 -21.81 7.07
CA PRO A 185 10.81 -22.18 8.47
C PRO A 185 10.49 -20.99 9.38
N SER A 186 9.95 -21.28 10.56
CA SER A 186 9.77 -20.28 11.63
C SER A 186 11.12 -19.88 12.20
N VAL A 187 11.31 -18.57 12.41
CA VAL A 187 12.48 -18.03 13.10
C VAL A 187 12.05 -17.36 14.40
N THR A 188 12.56 -17.85 15.52
CA THR A 188 12.34 -17.25 16.84
C THR A 188 13.43 -16.23 17.12
N PHE A 189 13.06 -15.02 17.55
CA PHE A 189 14.01 -14.00 17.98
C PHE A 189 13.55 -13.32 19.27
N TYR A 190 14.47 -12.61 19.92
CA TYR A 190 14.21 -11.90 21.17
C TYR A 190 14.40 -10.40 21.00
N LEU A 191 13.37 -9.61 21.26
CA LEU A 191 13.47 -8.16 21.30
C LEU A 191 13.83 -7.67 22.70
N GLN A 192 14.89 -6.85 22.78
CA GLN A 192 15.27 -6.11 23.97
C GLN A 192 15.06 -4.60 23.75
N ARG A 193 14.37 -3.95 24.68
CA ARG A 193 14.30 -2.49 24.81
C ARG A 193 15.24 -2.06 25.95
N SER A 194 16.16 -1.15 25.70
CA SER A 194 16.95 -0.49 26.75
C SER A 194 16.27 0.79 27.18
N THR A 195 15.83 0.85 28.44
CA THR A 195 15.42 2.11 29.05
C THR A 195 16.68 2.88 29.42
N ALA A 196 16.91 4.04 28.81
CA ALA A 196 17.80 5.02 29.42
C ALA A 196 17.08 5.57 30.65
N SER A 197 17.68 5.39 31.84
CA SER A 197 17.24 6.02 33.09
C SER A 197 17.76 7.44 33.19
#